data_AF-A0AAN7BY48-F1
#
_entry.id   AF-A0AAN7BY48-F1
#
_cell.length_a   1.000
_cell.length_b   1.000
_cell.length_c   1.000
_cell.angle_alpha   90.00
_cell.angle_beta   90.00
_cell.angle_gamma   90.00
#
_symmetry.space_group_name_H-M   'P 1'
#
loop_
_entity.id
_entity.type
_entity.pdbx_description
1 polymer ?
#
loop_
_entity_poly.entity_id
_entity_poly.type
_entity_poly.pdbx_seq_one_letter_code
_entity_poly.pdbx_strand_id
1 'polypeptide(L)'
;MADAFFNLLFRKDRNSAQPPLPDPTHPYFPRNLSLPTYSPNTWTLPLILSAFISLITLFVGSGLLLARYKSPLLKNKLGDQFTIAWFLLCGFLHLFFEGYLVFFSESIPSSQFIFSQLWKEYSLSDSRYISRDPFMHCIESLTFLIWGPLSLLTAYFIASNKQQGTRHILQIIVSVGHLYGVALYYGTGWFSERYEGKVYSRPEIMYFWVYYAGLNAPWGIVPVWLLWRSGKEVKRVFEVVDEEKKNE
;
A
#
# COMPACT_ATOMS: atom_id res chain seq x y z
N MET A 1 -27.21 -14.80 8.73
CA MET A 1 -27.54 -13.72 9.69
C MET A 1 -27.04 -12.34 9.21
N ALA A 2 -26.01 -12.25 8.35
CA ALA A 2 -25.63 -11.00 7.66
C ALA A 2 -26.66 -10.57 6.57
N ASP A 3 -27.28 -11.52 5.86
CA ASP A 3 -28.25 -11.19 4.79
C ASP A 3 -29.63 -10.72 5.31
N ALA A 4 -30.00 -11.06 6.55
CA ALA A 4 -31.31 -10.72 7.10
C ALA A 4 -31.36 -9.28 7.67
N PHE A 5 -30.23 -8.75 8.17
CA PHE A 5 -30.13 -7.38 8.67
C PHE A 5 -30.01 -6.36 7.52
N PHE A 6 -29.42 -6.77 6.39
CA PHE A 6 -29.27 -5.93 5.20
C PHE A 6 -30.60 -5.67 4.48
N ASN A 7 -31.50 -6.66 4.44
CA ASN A 7 -32.78 -6.52 3.75
C ASN A 7 -33.85 -5.74 4.53
N LEU A 8 -33.71 -5.56 5.84
CA LEU A 8 -34.72 -4.90 6.67
C LEU A 8 -34.64 -3.36 6.65
N LEU A 9 -33.49 -2.78 6.27
CA LEU A 9 -33.24 -1.32 6.29
C LEU A 9 -33.42 -0.63 4.92
N PHE A 10 -33.58 -1.39 3.83
CA PHE A 10 -33.60 -0.85 2.46
C PHE A 10 -34.87 -1.24 1.68
N ARG A 11 -36.05 -1.05 2.28
CA ARG A 11 -37.30 -1.04 1.50
C ARG A 11 -37.39 0.27 0.71
N LYS A 12 -36.70 0.33 -0.42
CA LYS A 12 -36.87 1.40 -1.42
C LYS A 12 -37.96 0.95 -2.39
N ASP A 13 -39.05 1.72 -2.45
CA ASP A 13 -40.15 1.53 -3.40
C ASP A 13 -39.60 1.41 -4.82
N ARG A 14 -39.72 0.22 -5.41
CA ARG A 14 -39.37 -0.04 -6.81
C ARG A 14 -40.63 0.08 -7.66
N ASN A 15 -40.97 1.30 -8.05
CA ASN A 15 -41.89 1.59 -9.16
C ASN A 15 -41.29 2.64 -10.10
N SER A 16 -40.18 2.28 -10.74
CA SER A 16 -39.76 2.81 -12.04
C SER A 16 -38.74 1.84 -12.62
N ALA A 17 -39.17 0.94 -13.50
CA ALA A 17 -38.25 0.04 -14.19
C ALA A 17 -37.37 0.89 -15.12
N GLN A 18 -36.15 1.19 -14.67
CA GLN A 18 -35.09 1.71 -15.53
C GLN A 18 -34.79 0.61 -16.58
N PRO A 19 -34.53 0.99 -17.85
CA PRO A 19 -34.15 0.01 -18.86
C PRO A 19 -32.91 -0.78 -18.40
N PRO A 20 -32.79 -2.07 -18.76
CA PRO A 20 -31.64 -2.86 -18.39
C PRO A 20 -30.37 -2.18 -18.86
N LEU A 21 -29.43 -1.94 -17.93
CA LEU A 21 -28.12 -1.42 -18.27
C LEU A 21 -27.45 -2.41 -19.25
N PRO A 22 -26.71 -1.91 -20.26
CA PRO A 22 -25.94 -2.77 -21.14
C PRO A 22 -25.01 -3.68 -20.33
N ASP A 23 -24.69 -4.86 -20.87
CA ASP A 23 -23.75 -5.77 -20.21
C ASP A 23 -22.46 -5.03 -19.85
N PRO A 24 -21.93 -5.22 -18.62
CA PRO A 24 -20.77 -4.47 -18.18
C PRO A 24 -19.56 -4.74 -19.09
N THR A 25 -18.98 -3.69 -19.65
CA THR A 25 -17.78 -3.80 -20.51
C THR A 25 -16.51 -4.14 -19.71
N HIS A 26 -16.60 -4.13 -18.38
CA HIS A 26 -15.49 -4.39 -17.46
C HIS A 26 -15.97 -5.06 -16.14
N PRO A 27 -15.05 -5.68 -15.36
CA PRO A 27 -15.39 -6.39 -14.13
C PRO A 27 -15.53 -5.51 -12.87
N TYR A 28 -15.12 -4.24 -12.92
CA TYR A 28 -15.08 -3.34 -11.76
C TYR A 28 -16.45 -2.86 -11.27
N PHE A 29 -16.49 -2.44 -10.00
CA PHE A 29 -17.63 -1.75 -9.39
C PHE A 29 -17.29 -0.26 -9.18
N PRO A 30 -18.25 0.68 -9.29
CA PRO A 30 -19.65 0.45 -9.65
C PRO A 30 -19.79 0.01 -11.12
N ARG A 31 -20.83 -0.77 -11.44
CA ARG A 31 -21.00 -1.40 -12.77
C ARG A 31 -21.26 -0.41 -13.91
N ASN A 32 -21.61 0.83 -13.58
CA ASN A 32 -21.82 1.92 -14.53
C ASN A 32 -20.58 2.81 -14.72
N LEU A 33 -19.42 2.41 -14.18
CA LEU A 33 -18.15 3.10 -14.39
C LEU A 33 -17.83 3.14 -15.91
N SER A 34 -17.30 4.27 -16.39
CA SER A 34 -16.92 4.42 -17.79
C SER A 34 -15.44 4.15 -17.97
N LEU A 35 -15.10 3.02 -18.62
CA LEU A 35 -13.73 2.65 -18.98
C LEU A 35 -13.65 2.28 -20.47
N PRO A 36 -13.73 3.26 -21.39
CA PRO A 36 -13.87 3.01 -22.83
C PRO A 36 -12.65 2.31 -23.44
N THR A 37 -11.47 2.44 -22.82
CA THR A 37 -10.23 1.85 -23.30
C THR A 37 -9.89 0.52 -22.62
N TYR A 38 -10.76 0.00 -21.76
CA TYR A 38 -10.48 -1.22 -20.99
C TYR A 38 -10.24 -2.42 -21.89
N SER A 39 -9.16 -3.14 -21.63
CA SER A 39 -8.91 -4.48 -22.14
C SER A 39 -8.51 -5.44 -21.01
N PRO A 40 -9.05 -6.67 -20.99
CA PRO A 40 -8.70 -7.65 -19.96
C PRO A 40 -7.22 -8.02 -20.01
N ASN A 41 -6.71 -8.53 -18.89
CA ASN A 41 -5.35 -9.06 -18.83
C ASN A 41 -5.18 -10.23 -19.80
N THR A 42 -4.06 -10.21 -20.52
CA THR A 42 -3.64 -11.31 -21.40
C THR A 42 -2.86 -12.37 -20.65
N TRP A 43 -2.20 -12.00 -19.55
CA TRP A 43 -1.48 -12.92 -18.67
C TRP A 43 -2.41 -13.48 -17.61
N THR A 44 -2.19 -14.74 -17.24
CA THR A 44 -2.91 -15.35 -16.13
C THR A 44 -2.45 -14.76 -14.80
N LEU A 45 -3.34 -14.76 -13.80
CA LEU A 45 -3.01 -14.24 -12.47
C LEU A 45 -1.74 -14.87 -11.86
N PRO A 46 -1.54 -16.21 -11.89
CA PRO A 46 -0.31 -16.80 -11.37
C PRO A 46 0.95 -16.27 -12.04
N LEU A 47 0.91 -16.01 -13.36
CA LEU A 47 2.05 -15.47 -14.09
C LEU A 47 2.34 -14.02 -13.69
N ILE A 48 1.30 -13.19 -13.55
CA ILE A 48 1.41 -11.79 -13.09
C ILE A 48 2.04 -11.76 -11.69
N LEU A 49 1.49 -12.55 -10.74
CA LEU A 49 1.98 -12.60 -9.37
C LEU A 49 3.41 -13.13 -9.30
N SER A 50 3.73 -14.19 -10.04
CA SER A 50 5.09 -14.77 -10.06
C SER A 50 6.11 -13.77 -10.57
N ALA A 51 5.80 -13.04 -11.64
CA ALA A 51 6.66 -11.99 -12.17
C ALA A 51 6.88 -10.86 -11.15
N PHE A 52 5.81 -10.38 -10.52
CA PHE A 52 5.89 -9.30 -9.55
C PHE A 52 6.66 -9.69 -8.28
N ILE A 53 6.38 -10.87 -7.72
CA ILE A 53 7.11 -11.41 -6.57
C ILE A 53 8.59 -11.61 -6.91
N SER A 54 8.91 -12.01 -8.14
CA SER A 54 10.30 -12.15 -8.59
C SER A 54 11.04 -10.81 -8.61
N LEU A 55 10.38 -9.73 -9.09
CA LEU A 55 10.95 -8.38 -9.07
C LEU A 55 11.18 -7.88 -7.63
N ILE A 56 10.20 -8.06 -6.74
CA ILE A 56 10.33 -7.72 -5.31
C ILE A 56 11.49 -8.51 -4.69
N THR A 57 11.52 -9.82 -4.91
CA THR A 57 12.54 -10.71 -4.31
C THR A 57 13.93 -10.33 -4.80
N LEU A 58 14.08 -10.03 -6.09
CA LEU A 58 15.35 -9.58 -6.65
C LEU A 58 15.78 -8.25 -6.03
N PHE A 59 14.90 -7.26 -5.95
CA PHE A 59 15.20 -5.94 -5.42
C PHE A 59 15.54 -5.98 -3.92
N VAL A 60 14.63 -6.54 -3.11
CA VAL A 60 14.79 -6.62 -1.65
C VAL A 60 15.93 -7.56 -1.28
N GLY A 61 16.02 -8.71 -1.94
CA GLY A 61 17.06 -9.72 -1.71
C GLY A 61 18.45 -9.19 -2.03
N SER A 62 18.64 -8.58 -3.21
CA SER A 62 19.93 -7.99 -3.58
C SER A 62 20.33 -6.83 -2.66
N GLY A 63 19.38 -5.95 -2.31
CA GLY A 63 19.61 -4.85 -1.36
C GLY A 63 20.02 -5.34 0.03
N LEU A 64 19.34 -6.37 0.56
CA LEU A 64 19.68 -6.95 1.86
C LEU A 64 21.03 -7.69 1.82
N LEU A 65 21.33 -8.43 0.75
CA LEU A 65 22.62 -9.07 0.57
C LEU A 65 23.75 -8.05 0.52
N LEU A 66 23.56 -6.94 -0.21
CA LEU A 66 24.52 -5.85 -0.26
C LEU A 66 24.73 -5.20 1.12
N ALA A 67 23.64 -4.95 1.86
CA ALA A 67 23.72 -4.42 3.22
C ALA A 67 24.52 -5.35 4.15
N ARG A 68 24.27 -6.67 4.09
CA ARG A 68 24.99 -7.68 4.88
C ARG A 68 26.46 -7.80 4.47
N TYR A 69 26.76 -7.63 3.20
CA TYR A 69 28.13 -7.65 2.67
C TYR A 69 28.93 -6.43 3.15
N LYS A 70 28.33 -5.23 3.08
CA LYS A 70 28.99 -3.97 3.47
C LYS A 70 29.08 -3.77 4.99
N SER A 71 28.17 -4.36 5.76
CA SER A 71 28.12 -4.18 7.21
C SER A 71 28.09 -5.53 7.95
N PRO A 72 29.26 -6.09 8.30
CA PRO A 72 29.33 -7.37 9.02
C PRO A 72 28.55 -7.39 10.35
N LEU A 73 28.46 -6.24 11.03
CA LEU A 73 27.67 -6.06 12.25
C LEU A 73 26.17 -6.33 12.07
N LEU A 74 25.66 -6.26 10.84
CA LEU A 74 24.26 -6.53 10.53
C LEU A 74 23.93 -8.03 10.53
N LYS A 75 24.92 -8.91 10.30
CA LYS A 75 24.71 -10.37 10.08
C LYS A 75 23.93 -11.04 11.21
N ASN A 76 24.12 -10.59 12.46
CA ASN A 76 23.48 -11.14 13.64
C ASN A 76 22.32 -10.29 14.19
N LYS A 77 21.97 -9.18 13.51
CA LYS A 77 20.88 -8.27 13.91
C LYS A 77 19.62 -8.50 13.09
N LEU A 78 18.88 -9.57 13.40
CA LEU A 78 17.67 -9.95 12.66
C LEU A 78 16.63 -8.83 12.59
N GLY A 79 16.45 -8.06 13.68
CA GLY A 79 15.51 -6.93 13.70
C GLY A 79 15.88 -5.81 12.74
N ASP A 80 17.18 -5.52 12.58
CA ASP A 80 17.65 -4.52 11.60
C ASP A 80 17.56 -5.05 10.17
N GLN A 81 17.85 -6.34 9.95
CA GLN A 81 17.67 -6.98 8.64
C GLN A 81 16.21 -6.96 8.19
N PHE A 82 15.28 -7.30 9.08
CA PHE A 82 13.85 -7.20 8.82
C PHE A 82 13.43 -5.76 8.49
N THR A 83 13.91 -4.79 9.27
CA THR A 83 13.57 -3.37 9.06
C THR A 83 14.12 -2.87 7.72
N ILE A 84 15.35 -3.26 7.34
CA ILE A 84 15.91 -2.96 6.02
C ILE A 84 15.05 -3.59 4.92
N ALA A 85 14.70 -4.88 5.04
CA ALA A 85 13.89 -5.56 4.04
C ALA A 85 12.51 -4.90 3.87
N TRP A 86 11.88 -4.49 4.98
CA TRP A 86 10.63 -3.75 4.98
C TRP A 86 10.74 -2.42 4.24
N PHE A 87 11.75 -1.60 4.54
CA PHE A 87 11.92 -0.31 3.87
C PHE A 87 12.38 -0.45 2.41
N LEU A 88 13.10 -1.51 2.06
CA LEU A 88 13.39 -1.84 0.65
C LEU A 88 12.11 -2.24 -0.10
N LEU A 89 11.24 -3.03 0.52
CA LEU A 89 9.93 -3.37 -0.03
C LEU A 89 9.07 -2.12 -0.23
N CYS A 90 8.98 -1.26 0.78
CA CYS A 90 8.26 0.02 0.68
C CYS A 90 8.84 0.89 -0.43
N GLY A 91 10.17 1.05 -0.47
CA GLY A 91 10.84 1.80 -1.54
C GLY A 91 10.55 1.25 -2.92
N PHE A 92 10.53 -0.08 -3.09
CA PHE A 92 10.17 -0.70 -4.36
C PHE A 92 8.73 -0.41 -4.76
N LEU A 93 7.78 -0.64 -3.85
CA LEU A 93 6.36 -0.45 -4.13
C LEU A 93 6.04 1.01 -4.43
N HIS A 94 6.52 1.94 -3.60
CA HIS A 94 6.27 3.36 -3.78
C HIS A 94 6.90 3.93 -5.06
N LEU A 95 8.16 3.57 -5.35
CA LEU A 95 8.87 4.16 -6.49
C LEU A 95 8.53 3.51 -7.83
N PHE A 96 8.35 2.19 -7.87
CA PHE A 96 8.14 1.47 -9.11
C PHE A 96 6.66 1.15 -9.35
N PHE A 97 5.96 0.62 -8.35
CA PHE A 97 4.58 0.17 -8.55
C PHE A 97 3.58 1.34 -8.51
N GLU A 98 3.59 2.10 -7.43
CA GLU A 98 2.75 3.31 -7.25
C GLU A 98 3.25 4.45 -8.14
N GLY A 99 4.57 4.62 -8.30
CA GLY A 99 5.12 5.51 -9.30
C GLY A 99 4.60 5.21 -10.72
N TYR A 100 4.48 3.94 -11.11
CA TYR A 100 3.88 3.58 -12.39
C TYR A 100 2.42 4.03 -12.51
N LEU A 101 1.62 3.87 -11.44
CA LEU A 101 0.25 4.39 -11.41
C LEU A 101 0.23 5.92 -11.64
N VAL A 102 1.10 6.66 -10.94
CA VAL A 102 1.17 8.13 -11.05
C VAL A 102 1.44 8.57 -12.49
N PHE A 103 2.42 7.96 -13.17
CA PHE A 103 2.78 8.38 -14.53
C PHE A 103 1.90 7.79 -15.63
N PHE A 104 1.35 6.59 -15.45
CA PHE A 104 0.72 5.83 -16.52
C PHE A 104 -0.77 5.52 -16.30
N SER A 105 -1.42 6.11 -15.29
CA SER A 105 -2.83 5.90 -14.93
C SER A 105 -3.81 5.92 -16.12
N GLU A 106 -3.54 6.76 -17.13
CA GLU A 106 -4.36 6.83 -18.35
C GLU A 106 -4.31 5.58 -19.23
N SER A 107 -3.14 4.95 -19.29
CA SER A 107 -2.90 3.81 -20.17
C SER A 107 -3.12 2.45 -19.48
N ILE A 108 -3.22 2.42 -18.15
CA ILE A 108 -3.44 1.18 -17.38
C ILE A 108 -4.64 0.37 -17.90
N PRO A 109 -5.82 0.96 -18.20
CA PRO A 109 -6.97 0.17 -18.65
C PRO A 109 -6.73 -0.61 -19.95
N SER A 110 -5.95 -0.05 -20.88
CA SER A 110 -5.69 -0.66 -22.20
C SER A 110 -4.37 -1.44 -22.26
N SER A 111 -3.42 -1.13 -21.37
CA SER A 111 -2.06 -1.65 -21.43
C SER A 111 -1.95 -3.10 -20.97
N GLN A 112 -1.03 -3.82 -21.62
CA GLN A 112 -0.65 -5.20 -21.30
C GLN A 112 0.73 -5.30 -20.65
N PHE A 113 1.32 -4.15 -20.29
CA PHE A 113 2.53 -4.14 -19.48
C PHE A 113 2.26 -4.77 -18.11
N ILE A 114 3.28 -5.43 -17.53
CA ILE A 114 3.13 -6.22 -16.30
C ILE A 114 2.53 -5.40 -15.13
N PHE A 115 2.98 -4.15 -14.93
CA PHE A 115 2.40 -3.30 -13.88
C PHE A 115 0.98 -2.87 -14.19
N SER A 116 0.62 -2.59 -15.44
CA SER A 116 -0.78 -2.32 -15.82
C SER A 116 -1.68 -3.52 -15.56
N GLN A 117 -1.21 -4.73 -15.89
CA GLN A 117 -1.97 -5.95 -15.64
C GLN A 117 -2.15 -6.21 -14.14
N LEU A 118 -1.11 -5.96 -13.33
CA LEU A 118 -1.21 -6.05 -11.88
C LEU A 118 -2.12 -4.97 -11.28
N TRP A 119 -2.07 -3.73 -11.78
CA TRP A 119 -2.99 -2.66 -11.35
C TRP A 119 -4.43 -2.96 -11.74
N LYS A 120 -4.68 -3.52 -12.93
CA LYS A 120 -6.01 -4.01 -13.33
C LYS A 120 -6.51 -5.10 -12.36
N GLU A 121 -5.67 -6.06 -12.02
CA GLU A 121 -6.02 -7.11 -11.05
C GLU A 121 -6.31 -6.52 -9.66
N TYR A 122 -5.43 -5.67 -9.15
CA TYR A 122 -5.60 -5.07 -7.83
C TYR A 122 -6.81 -4.14 -7.78
N SER A 123 -7.15 -3.45 -8.87
CA SER A 123 -8.33 -2.59 -8.99
C SER A 123 -9.66 -3.35 -8.89
N LEU A 124 -9.65 -4.69 -8.96
CA LEU A 124 -10.84 -5.50 -8.63
C LEU A 124 -11.22 -5.37 -7.15
N SER A 125 -10.24 -5.07 -6.29
CA SER A 125 -10.43 -4.79 -4.86
C SER A 125 -10.82 -3.35 -4.57
N ASP A 126 -10.42 -2.42 -5.43
CA ASP A 126 -10.74 -1.00 -5.33
C ASP A 126 -10.58 -0.32 -6.70
N SER A 127 -11.70 -0.09 -7.37
CA SER A 127 -11.69 0.47 -8.72
C SER A 127 -11.25 1.93 -8.78
N ARG A 128 -11.09 2.61 -7.63
CA ARG A 128 -10.56 3.99 -7.58
C ARG A 128 -9.19 4.12 -8.25
N TYR A 129 -8.41 3.04 -8.21
CA TYR A 129 -7.11 2.94 -8.89
C TYR A 129 -7.21 2.96 -10.41
N ILE A 130 -8.23 2.34 -11.00
CA ILE A 130 -8.42 2.33 -12.46
C ILE A 130 -9.29 3.47 -12.96
N SER A 131 -10.14 4.04 -12.10
CA SER A 131 -11.02 5.17 -12.43
C SER A 131 -10.37 6.54 -12.24
N ARG A 132 -9.08 6.59 -11.89
CA ARG A 132 -8.32 7.83 -11.64
C ARG A 132 -8.96 8.70 -10.55
N ASP A 133 -9.36 8.08 -9.44
CA ASP A 133 -9.87 8.80 -8.30
C ASP A 133 -8.86 9.87 -7.81
N PRO A 134 -9.27 11.13 -7.59
CA PRO A 134 -8.35 12.20 -7.22
C PRO A 134 -7.60 11.92 -5.91
N PHE A 135 -8.28 11.36 -4.91
CA PHE A 135 -7.64 11.05 -3.64
C PHE A 135 -6.57 9.97 -3.83
N MET A 136 -6.89 8.88 -4.56
CA MET A 136 -5.90 7.84 -4.85
C MET A 136 -4.71 8.40 -5.64
N HIS A 137 -4.95 9.22 -6.66
CA HIS A 137 -3.84 9.78 -7.43
C HIS A 137 -2.94 10.70 -6.57
N CYS A 138 -3.52 11.50 -5.67
CA CYS A 138 -2.77 12.37 -4.78
C CYS A 138 -1.98 11.59 -3.71
N ILE A 139 -2.59 10.61 -3.03
CA ILE A 139 -1.90 9.86 -1.97
C ILE A 139 -0.75 9.04 -2.55
N GLU A 140 -0.94 8.44 -3.72
CA GLU A 140 0.11 7.66 -4.41
C GLU A 140 1.20 8.55 -5.03
N SER A 141 0.87 9.81 -5.34
CA SER A 141 1.90 10.81 -5.68
C SER A 141 2.78 11.16 -4.47
N LEU A 142 2.19 11.28 -3.28
CA LEU A 142 2.95 11.52 -2.04
C LEU A 142 3.79 10.30 -1.65
N THR A 143 3.27 9.09 -1.84
CA THR A 143 4.06 7.88 -1.59
C THR A 143 5.25 7.80 -2.53
N PHE A 144 5.07 8.07 -3.83
CA PHE A 144 6.15 8.14 -4.80
C PHE A 144 7.18 9.23 -4.47
N LEU A 145 6.74 10.47 -4.22
CA LEU A 145 7.63 11.62 -4.04
C LEU A 145 8.33 11.67 -2.68
N ILE A 146 7.70 11.11 -1.63
CA ILE A 146 8.16 11.28 -0.24
C ILE A 146 8.46 9.93 0.40
N TRP A 147 7.48 9.02 0.47
CA TRP A 147 7.63 7.78 1.24
C TRP A 147 8.61 6.80 0.60
N GLY A 148 8.65 6.70 -0.72
CA GLY A 148 9.63 5.89 -1.45
C GLY A 148 11.08 6.32 -1.18
N PRO A 149 11.45 7.58 -1.44
CA PRO A 149 12.80 8.08 -1.18
C PRO A 149 13.20 7.99 0.29
N LEU A 150 12.31 8.37 1.22
CA LEU A 150 12.61 8.29 2.66
C LEU A 150 12.72 6.84 3.14
N SER A 151 11.98 5.90 2.56
CA SER A 151 12.13 4.48 2.87
C SER A 151 13.51 3.96 2.48
N LEU A 152 13.98 4.23 1.26
CA LEU A 152 15.31 3.82 0.83
C LEU A 152 16.42 4.50 1.64
N LEU A 153 16.26 5.78 1.99
CA LEU A 153 17.20 6.49 2.86
C LEU A 153 17.26 5.88 4.27
N THR A 154 16.11 5.50 4.82
CA THR A 154 16.02 4.80 6.11
C THR A 154 16.76 3.47 6.05
N ALA A 155 16.51 2.66 5.02
CA ALA A 155 17.22 1.41 4.80
C ALA A 155 18.75 1.62 4.71
N TYR A 156 19.18 2.67 4.01
CA TYR A 156 20.59 3.04 3.90
C TYR A 156 21.24 3.41 5.25
N PHE A 157 20.57 4.21 6.09
CA PHE A 157 21.12 4.56 7.42
C PHE A 157 21.20 3.36 8.37
N ILE A 158 20.22 2.45 8.32
CA ILE A 158 20.31 1.20 9.07
C ILE A 158 21.46 0.34 8.54
N ALA A 159 21.52 0.14 7.22
CA ALA A 159 22.53 -0.70 6.58
C ALA A 159 23.95 -0.19 6.80
N SER A 160 24.19 1.11 6.65
CA SER A 160 25.52 1.72 6.79
C SER A 160 25.97 1.87 8.24
N ASN A 161 25.08 1.63 9.22
CA ASN A 161 25.30 1.93 10.64
C ASN A 161 25.75 3.40 10.88
N LYS A 162 25.39 4.30 9.97
CA LYS A 162 25.65 5.74 10.06
C LYS A 162 24.38 6.45 10.51
N GLN A 163 24.52 7.58 11.19
CA GLN A 163 23.40 8.44 11.60
C GLN A 163 22.27 7.68 12.33
N GLN A 164 22.63 6.94 13.39
CA GLN A 164 21.68 6.10 14.12
C GLN A 164 20.51 6.89 14.76
N GLY A 165 20.72 8.16 15.11
CA GLY A 165 19.62 9.05 15.51
C GLY A 165 18.66 9.36 14.36
N THR A 166 19.20 9.78 13.21
CA THR A 166 18.42 10.13 12.02
C THR A 166 17.58 8.95 11.50
N ARG A 167 18.08 7.70 11.56
CA ARG A 167 17.25 6.54 11.16
C ARG A 167 15.96 6.44 11.97
N HIS A 168 15.98 6.74 13.28
CA HIS A 168 14.79 6.63 14.12
C HIS A 168 13.79 7.75 13.82
N ILE A 169 14.29 8.95 13.51
CA ILE A 169 13.47 10.06 13.03
C ILE A 169 12.77 9.68 11.72
N LEU A 170 13.51 9.17 10.73
CA LEU A 170 12.93 8.76 9.45
C LEU A 170 11.96 7.59 9.61
N GLN A 171 12.30 6.58 10.43
CA GLN A 171 11.41 5.48 10.75
C GLN A 171 10.08 5.98 11.32
N ILE A 172 10.11 6.95 12.24
CA ILE A 172 8.90 7.54 12.81
C ILE A 172 8.10 8.28 11.73
N ILE A 173 8.75 9.17 10.96
CA ILE A 173 8.09 9.98 9.93
C ILE A 173 7.38 9.09 8.90
N VAL A 174 8.11 8.12 8.33
CA VAL A 174 7.55 7.22 7.30
C VAL A 174 6.44 6.34 7.90
N SER A 175 6.63 5.83 9.12
CA SER A 175 5.62 4.99 9.77
C SER A 175 4.32 5.75 10.05
N VAL A 176 4.39 7.01 10.51
CA VAL A 176 3.20 7.86 10.66
C VAL A 176 2.56 8.12 9.30
N GLY A 177 3.35 8.40 8.27
CA GLY A 177 2.86 8.58 6.89
C GLY A 177 2.08 7.36 6.38
N HIS A 178 2.59 6.14 6.61
CA HIS A 178 1.92 4.89 6.25
C HIS A 178 0.61 4.70 7.01
N LEU A 179 0.60 4.88 8.33
CA LEU A 179 -0.62 4.74 9.13
C LEU A 179 -1.69 5.76 8.73
N TYR A 180 -1.27 6.99 8.46
CA TYR A 180 -2.15 8.04 7.99
C TYR A 180 -2.73 7.71 6.62
N GLY A 181 -1.89 7.29 5.67
CA GLY A 181 -2.31 6.87 4.33
C GLY A 181 -3.33 5.72 4.38
N VAL A 182 -3.06 4.66 5.14
CA VAL A 182 -3.97 3.51 5.28
C VAL A 182 -5.28 3.91 5.96
N ALA A 183 -5.23 4.77 6.99
CA ALA A 183 -6.44 5.28 7.64
C ALA A 183 -7.32 6.07 6.66
N LEU A 184 -6.72 6.92 5.82
CA LEU A 184 -7.46 7.65 4.79
C LEU A 184 -7.96 6.74 3.67
N TYR A 185 -7.17 5.74 3.26
CA TYR A 185 -7.55 4.75 2.24
C TYR A 185 -8.85 4.02 2.61
N TYR A 186 -8.90 3.48 3.84
CA TYR A 186 -10.09 2.83 4.37
C TYR A 186 -11.21 3.82 4.67
N GLY A 187 -10.88 4.96 5.29
CA GLY A 187 -11.86 5.97 5.68
C GLY A 187 -12.62 6.54 4.48
N THR A 188 -11.93 6.85 3.39
CA THR A 188 -12.54 7.36 2.15
C THR A 188 -13.39 6.30 1.45
N GLY A 189 -12.96 5.03 1.47
CA GLY A 189 -13.74 3.91 0.92
C GLY A 189 -15.03 3.72 1.69
N TRP A 190 -14.93 3.63 3.02
CA TRP A 190 -16.08 3.53 3.92
C TRP A 190 -17.03 4.72 3.80
N PHE A 191 -16.50 5.94 3.72
CA PHE A 191 -17.30 7.15 3.57
C PHE A 191 -18.12 7.10 2.26
N SER A 192 -17.46 6.77 1.15
CA SER A 192 -18.11 6.68 -0.16
C SER A 192 -19.22 5.62 -0.20
N GLU A 193 -18.99 4.48 0.44
CA GLU A 193 -20.01 3.44 0.57
C GLU A 193 -21.19 3.92 1.44
N ARG A 194 -20.89 4.49 2.61
CA ARG A 194 -21.89 4.83 3.62
C ARG A 194 -22.76 6.03 3.25
N TYR A 195 -22.18 7.03 2.58
CA TYR A 195 -22.83 8.31 2.31
C TYR A 195 -23.14 8.54 0.84
N GLU A 196 -22.37 7.95 -0.08
CA GLU A 196 -22.60 8.10 -1.52
C GLU A 196 -23.19 6.84 -2.17
N GLY A 197 -23.27 5.72 -1.44
CA GLY A 197 -23.71 4.44 -1.97
C GLY A 197 -22.78 3.87 -3.04
N LYS A 198 -21.53 4.33 -3.09
CA LYS A 198 -20.52 3.89 -4.06
C LYS A 198 -19.69 2.76 -3.47
N VAL A 199 -19.82 1.58 -4.06
CA VAL A 199 -18.98 0.42 -3.75
C VAL A 199 -17.93 0.29 -4.84
N TYR A 200 -16.65 0.27 -4.45
CA TYR A 200 -15.52 0.19 -5.40
C TYR A 200 -14.93 -1.22 -5.49
N SER A 201 -15.09 -2.03 -4.43
CA SER A 201 -14.64 -3.41 -4.38
C SER A 201 -15.65 -4.34 -5.01
N ARG A 202 -15.18 -5.40 -5.65
CA ARG A 202 -16.05 -6.51 -6.02
C ARG A 202 -16.52 -7.29 -4.77
N PRO A 203 -17.73 -7.88 -4.79
CA PRO A 203 -18.34 -8.49 -3.61
C PRO A 203 -17.70 -9.82 -3.18
N GLU A 204 -16.87 -10.46 -4.02
CA GLU A 204 -16.23 -11.71 -3.66
C GLU A 204 -15.21 -11.52 -2.52
N ILE A 205 -15.17 -12.48 -1.59
CA ILE A 205 -14.29 -12.47 -0.40
C ILE A 205 -12.83 -12.19 -0.75
N MET A 206 -12.36 -12.74 -1.87
CA MET A 206 -10.99 -12.53 -2.35
C MET A 206 -10.66 -11.05 -2.51
N TYR A 207 -11.54 -10.27 -3.12
CA TYR A 207 -11.24 -8.88 -3.47
C TYR A 207 -11.37 -7.96 -2.26
N PHE A 208 -12.38 -8.14 -1.42
CA PHE A 208 -12.50 -7.29 -0.23
C PHE A 208 -11.55 -7.73 0.90
N TRP A 209 -11.57 -8.99 1.30
CA TRP A 209 -10.83 -9.41 2.50
C TRP A 209 -9.36 -9.70 2.24
N VAL A 210 -9.03 -10.33 1.11
CA VAL A 210 -7.63 -10.66 0.82
C VAL A 210 -6.92 -9.45 0.23
N TYR A 211 -7.47 -8.81 -0.80
CA TYR A 211 -6.79 -7.70 -1.47
C TYR A 211 -6.98 -6.37 -0.72
N TYR A 212 -8.21 -5.88 -0.60
CA TYR A 212 -8.48 -4.56 -0.02
C TYR A 212 -8.07 -4.47 1.46
N ALA A 213 -8.51 -5.41 2.30
CA ALA A 213 -8.12 -5.44 3.71
C ALA A 213 -6.73 -6.07 3.91
N GLY A 214 -6.53 -7.29 3.41
CA GLY A 214 -5.36 -8.10 3.72
C GLY A 214 -4.04 -7.56 3.18
N LEU A 215 -3.99 -7.10 1.92
CA LEU A 215 -2.74 -6.59 1.34
C LEU A 215 -2.34 -5.22 1.90
N ASN A 216 -3.29 -4.42 2.40
CA ASN A 216 -2.99 -3.12 3.03
C ASN A 216 -2.68 -3.23 4.53
N ALA A 217 -3.14 -4.30 5.20
CA ALA A 217 -2.90 -4.51 6.64
C ALA A 217 -1.43 -4.43 7.10
N PRO A 218 -0.41 -4.88 6.33
CA PRO A 218 1.00 -4.70 6.71
C PRO A 218 1.40 -3.25 6.98
N TRP A 219 0.86 -2.28 6.22
CA TRP A 219 1.09 -0.84 6.43
C TRP A 219 0.33 -0.29 7.64
N GLY A 220 -0.61 -1.05 8.22
CA GLY A 220 -1.20 -0.78 9.52
C GLY A 220 -0.39 -1.37 10.69
N ILE A 221 0.22 -2.55 10.49
CA ILE A 221 0.82 -3.34 11.58
C ILE A 221 2.31 -3.04 11.75
N VAL A 222 3.09 -3.12 10.68
CA VAL A 222 4.56 -2.97 10.74
C VAL A 222 4.95 -1.55 11.18
N PRO A 223 4.31 -0.47 10.66
CA PRO A 223 4.57 0.89 11.14
C PRO A 223 4.30 1.10 12.63
N VAL A 224 3.25 0.50 13.21
CA VAL A 224 2.98 0.58 14.66
C VAL A 224 4.14 -0.03 15.46
N TRP A 225 4.61 -1.21 15.04
CA TRP A 225 5.76 -1.85 15.67
C TRP A 225 7.05 -1.02 15.54
N LEU A 226 7.30 -0.41 14.38
CA LEU A 226 8.45 0.46 14.14
C LEU A 226 8.41 1.75 14.95
N LEU A 227 7.21 2.32 15.14
CA LEU A 227 6.99 3.47 16.02
C LEU A 227 7.28 3.13 17.47
N TRP A 228 6.74 2.02 17.96
CA TRP A 228 7.03 1.55 19.31
C TRP A 228 8.53 1.32 19.53
N ARG A 229 9.19 0.64 18.58
CA ARG A 229 10.64 0.37 18.64
C ARG A 229 11.47 1.65 18.64
N SER A 230 11.17 2.60 17.74
CA SER A 230 11.92 3.86 17.65
C SER A 230 11.63 4.78 18.83
N GLY A 231 10.37 4.84 19.29
CA GLY A 231 9.99 5.62 20.47
C GLY A 231 10.67 5.12 21.74
N LYS A 232 10.77 3.80 21.92
CA LYS A 232 11.51 3.21 23.05
C LYS A 232 13.00 3.59 23.00
N GLU A 233 13.61 3.55 21.82
CA GLU A 233 15.03 3.88 21.68
C GLU A 233 15.30 5.37 21.90
N VAL A 234 14.44 6.25 21.37
CA VAL A 234 14.52 7.70 21.63
C VAL A 234 14.43 7.97 23.14
N LYS A 235 13.43 7.40 23.82
CA LYS A 235 13.26 7.55 25.27
C LYS A 235 14.51 7.09 26.03
N ARG A 236 15.05 5.92 25.70
CA ARG A 236 16.25 5.35 26.32
C ARG A 236 17.46 6.29 26.18
N VAL A 237 17.66 6.90 25.01
CA VAL A 237 18.79 7.82 24.79
C VAL A 237 18.64 9.08 25.63
N PHE A 238 17.45 9.64 25.75
CA PHE A 238 17.22 10.82 26.61
C PHE A 238 17.40 10.50 28.09
N GLU A 239 16.97 9.32 28.55
CA GLU A 239 17.20 8.88 29.94
C GLU A 239 18.69 8.83 30.30
N VAL A 240 19.53 8.28 29.41
CA VAL A 240 21.00 8.25 29.61
C VAL A 240 21.58 9.66 29.69
N VAL A 241 21.17 10.57 28.79
CA VAL A 241 21.64 11.96 28.78
C VAL A 241 21.23 12.71 30.06
N ASP A 242 20.01 12.46 30.56
CA ASP A 242 19.52 13.08 31.80
C ASP A 242 20.24 12.52 33.05
N GLU A 243 20.66 11.25 33.03
CA GLU A 243 21.49 10.67 34.08
C GLU A 243 22.92 11.24 34.07
N GLU A 244 23.54 11.38 32.89
CA GLU A 244 24.86 12.00 32.75
C GLU A 244 24.87 13.42 33.32
N LYS A 245 23.87 14.24 32.99
CA LYS A 245 23.71 15.60 33.52
C LYS A 245 23.50 15.69 35.04
N LYS A 246 22.97 14.64 35.67
CA LYS A 246 22.82 14.60 37.14
C LYS A 246 24.13 14.26 37.84
N ASN A 247 25.08 13.66 37.12
CA ASN A 247 26.37 13.24 37.63
C ASN A 247 27.50 14.25 37.33
N GLU A 248 27.22 15.29 36.53
CA GLU A 248 28.08 16.48 36.30
C GLU A 248 27.87 17.55 37.38
#